data_AF-A0A2J8A452-F1
#
_entry.id   AF-A0A2J8A452-F1
#
_cell.length_a   1.000
_cell.length_b   1.000
_cell.length_c   1.000
_cell.angle_alpha   90.00
_cell.angle_beta   90.00
_cell.angle_gamma   90.00
#
_symmetry.space_group_name_H-M   'P 1'
#
loop_
_entity.id
_entity.type
_entity.pdbx_description
1 polymer ?
#
loop_
_entity_poly.entity_id
_entity_poly.type
_entity_poly.pdbx_seq_one_letter_code
_entity_poly.pdbx_strand_id
1 'polypeptide(L)'
;MAGSEDGWAQLDEQLNKMVQNFTDLVKASRIPDESADELSASRERKVPGDLQEVLAEKLLFSAYMCLHNISQLKKVAALSDHTTQIGNARAVKSQMQRADDTITSKLAGIKAEALELLGELEESYYSSKHKGRPAESGVSEQLRELCELALESHAGHRK
;
A
#
# COMPACT_ATOMS: atom_id res chain seq x y z
N MET A 1 1.46 -16.21 -12.40
CA MET A 1 2.18 -16.69 -11.21
C MET A 1 3.16 -17.84 -11.49
N ALA A 2 3.27 -18.34 -12.72
CA ALA A 2 4.18 -19.46 -13.07
C ALA A 2 5.69 -19.18 -12.89
N GLY A 3 6.13 -17.91 -12.80
CA GLY A 3 7.56 -17.57 -12.73
C GLY A 3 8.22 -17.68 -11.35
N SER A 4 7.46 -17.81 -10.25
CA SER A 4 8.06 -17.90 -8.91
C SER A 4 8.45 -19.33 -8.53
N GLU A 5 7.68 -20.34 -8.95
CA GLU A 5 7.97 -21.75 -8.66
C GLU A 5 9.26 -22.20 -9.36
N ASP A 6 9.45 -21.77 -10.61
CA ASP A 6 10.68 -22.00 -11.37
C ASP A 6 11.91 -21.33 -10.71
N GLY A 7 11.75 -20.13 -10.13
CA GLY A 7 12.83 -19.43 -9.46
C GLY A 7 13.31 -20.10 -8.16
N TRP A 8 12.39 -20.71 -7.40
CA TRP A 8 12.73 -21.48 -6.21
C TRP A 8 13.39 -22.81 -6.56
N ALA A 9 12.90 -23.51 -7.59
CA ALA A 9 13.52 -24.73 -8.08
C ALA A 9 14.95 -24.49 -8.59
N GLN A 10 15.17 -23.40 -9.33
CA GLN A 10 16.50 -23.00 -9.78
C GLN A 10 17.43 -22.63 -8.61
N LEU A 11 16.93 -21.97 -7.56
CA LEU A 11 17.75 -21.68 -6.37
C LEU A 11 18.17 -22.95 -5.64
N ASP A 12 17.26 -23.90 -5.47
CA ASP A 12 17.55 -25.20 -4.85
C ASP A 12 18.60 -25.98 -5.64
N GLU A 13 18.49 -25.99 -6.97
CA GLU A 13 19.47 -26.62 -7.85
C GLU A 13 20.87 -26.02 -7.67
N GLN A 14 20.99 -24.69 -7.59
CA GLN A 14 22.28 -24.01 -7.41
C GLN A 14 22.86 -24.22 -6.01
N LEU A 15 22.03 -24.29 -4.97
CA LEU A 15 22.46 -24.63 -3.61
C LEU A 15 23.02 -26.05 -3.56
N ASN A 16 22.33 -27.01 -4.18
CA ASN A 16 22.80 -28.39 -4.25
C ASN A 16 24.12 -28.50 -5.02
N LYS A 17 24.27 -27.77 -6.14
CA LYS A 17 25.55 -27.66 -6.86
C LYS A 17 26.67 -27.06 -6.02
N MET A 18 26.38 -26.04 -5.22
CA MET A 18 27.35 -25.41 -4.32
C MET A 18 27.83 -26.40 -3.25
N VAL A 19 26.92 -27.12 -2.60
CA VAL A 19 27.26 -28.15 -1.60
C VAL A 19 28.07 -29.28 -2.24
N GLN A 20 27.70 -29.72 -3.43
CA GLN A 20 28.43 -30.77 -4.16
C GLN A 20 29.85 -30.32 -4.52
N ASN A 21 30.02 -29.13 -5.10
CA ASN A 21 31.34 -28.58 -5.44
C ASN A 21 32.23 -28.41 -4.21
N PHE A 22 31.67 -27.96 -3.09
CA PHE A 22 32.39 -27.85 -1.83
C PHE A 22 32.83 -29.23 -1.30
N THR A 23 31.92 -30.21 -1.35
CA THR A 23 32.21 -31.59 -0.94
C THR A 23 33.33 -32.21 -1.78
N ASP A 24 33.30 -31.97 -3.09
CA ASP A 24 34.32 -32.47 -4.01
C ASP A 24 35.66 -31.75 -3.84
N LEU A 25 35.64 -30.45 -3.51
CA LEU A 25 36.84 -29.69 -3.15
C LEU A 25 37.50 -30.27 -1.89
N VAL A 26 36.72 -30.55 -0.84
CA VAL A 26 37.21 -31.15 0.41
C VAL A 26 37.82 -32.53 0.17
N LYS A 27 37.22 -33.34 -0.72
CA LYS A 27 37.77 -34.64 -1.12
C LYS A 27 39.08 -34.47 -1.90
N ALA A 28 39.13 -33.52 -2.83
CA ALA A 28 40.31 -33.25 -3.64
C ALA A 28 41.46 -32.60 -2.86
N SER A 29 41.18 -31.96 -1.72
CA SER A 29 42.19 -31.40 -0.81
C SER A 29 42.78 -32.41 0.17
N ARG A 30 42.29 -33.66 0.19
CA ARG A 30 42.81 -34.69 1.08
C ARG A 30 44.19 -35.15 0.58
N ILE A 31 45.22 -34.86 1.36
CA ILE A 31 46.58 -35.33 1.11
C ILE A 31 46.58 -36.86 1.27
N PRO A 32 47.09 -37.64 0.30
CA PRO A 32 47.23 -39.09 0.45
C PRO A 32 48.20 -39.39 1.59
N ASP A 33 47.85 -40.35 2.47
CA ASP A 33 48.81 -40.92 3.42
C ASP A 33 49.93 -41.61 2.63
N GLU A 34 51.18 -41.16 2.82
CA GLU A 34 52.39 -41.65 2.10
C GLU A 34 52.71 -43.14 2.33
N SER A 35 51.85 -43.92 2.99
CA SER A 35 52.09 -45.32 3.34
C SER A 35 51.54 -46.34 2.33
N ALA A 36 50.80 -45.93 1.30
CA ALA A 36 50.02 -46.88 0.48
C ALA A 36 50.32 -46.92 -1.03
N ASP A 37 51.14 -46.01 -1.61
CA ASP A 37 51.04 -45.79 -3.07
C ASP A 37 52.36 -45.62 -3.84
N GLU A 38 53.37 -46.44 -3.56
CA GLU A 38 54.54 -46.55 -4.45
C GLU A 38 54.26 -47.34 -5.75
N LEU A 39 53.10 -47.99 -5.89
CA LEU A 39 52.79 -48.87 -7.02
C LEU A 39 51.78 -48.33 -8.05
N SER A 40 51.13 -47.18 -7.81
CA SER A 40 50.11 -46.65 -8.74
C SER A 40 50.48 -45.33 -9.42
N ALA A 41 51.71 -44.84 -9.23
CA ALA A 41 52.16 -43.52 -9.69
C ALA A 41 52.32 -43.34 -11.22
N SER A 42 51.73 -44.21 -12.04
CA SER A 42 51.92 -44.22 -13.51
C SER A 42 50.65 -43.98 -14.33
N ARG A 43 49.53 -43.57 -13.73
CA ARG A 43 48.31 -43.24 -14.49
C ARG A 43 47.82 -41.83 -14.17
N GLU A 44 48.25 -40.89 -15.01
CA GLU A 44 47.68 -39.55 -15.15
C GLU A 44 47.57 -38.74 -13.85
N ARG A 45 48.70 -38.17 -13.39
CA ARG A 45 48.67 -37.00 -12.50
C ARG A 45 48.03 -35.83 -13.27
N LYS A 46 46.70 -35.72 -13.23
CA LYS A 46 46.04 -34.41 -13.34
C LYS A 46 46.66 -33.52 -12.28
N VAL A 47 47.19 -32.37 -12.68
CA VAL A 47 47.85 -31.42 -11.78
C VAL A 47 46.87 -31.10 -10.64
N PRO A 48 47.18 -31.47 -9.38
CA PRO A 48 46.24 -31.33 -8.27
C PRO A 48 45.75 -29.89 -8.02
N GLY A 49 46.51 -28.88 -8.47
CA GLY A 49 46.14 -27.47 -8.41
C GLY A 49 44.98 -27.10 -9.34
N ASP A 50 45.00 -27.56 -10.59
CA ASP A 50 43.98 -27.19 -11.59
C ASP A 50 42.59 -27.69 -11.20
N LEU A 51 42.48 -28.88 -10.60
CA LEU A 51 41.19 -29.44 -10.19
C LEU A 51 40.58 -28.68 -9.00
N GLN A 52 41.40 -28.30 -8.02
CA GLN A 52 40.94 -27.53 -6.87
C GLN A 52 40.54 -26.11 -7.27
N GLU A 53 41.30 -25.48 -8.16
CA GLU A 53 40.96 -24.16 -8.72
C GLU A 53 39.64 -24.21 -9.49
N VAL A 54 39.45 -25.19 -10.37
CA VAL A 54 38.19 -25.38 -11.11
C VAL A 54 37.00 -25.64 -10.17
N LEU A 55 37.18 -26.41 -9.10
CA LEU A 55 36.12 -26.64 -8.11
C LEU A 55 35.79 -25.38 -7.30
N ALA A 56 36.80 -24.57 -6.96
CA ALA A 56 36.60 -23.28 -6.32
C ALA A 56 35.87 -22.28 -7.23
N GLU A 57 36.20 -22.24 -8.52
CA GLU A 57 35.49 -21.42 -9.51
C GLU A 57 34.02 -21.87 -9.67
N LYS A 58 33.76 -23.17 -9.75
CA LYS A 58 32.39 -23.71 -9.81
C LYS A 58 31.58 -23.40 -8.56
N LEU A 59 32.23 -23.43 -7.39
CA LEU A 59 31.63 -23.03 -6.12
C LEU A 59 31.24 -21.55 -6.14
N LEU A 60 32.17 -20.68 -6.54
CA LEU A 60 31.95 -19.24 -6.68
C LEU A 60 30.82 -18.93 -7.66
N PHE A 61 30.81 -19.61 -8.82
CA PHE A 61 29.77 -19.47 -9.82
C PHE A 61 28.40 -19.88 -9.29
N SER A 62 28.32 -21.01 -8.59
CA SER A 62 27.06 -21.47 -7.98
C SER A 62 26.54 -20.47 -6.93
N ALA A 63 27.44 -19.90 -6.12
CA ALA A 63 27.09 -18.86 -5.16
C ALA A 63 26.59 -17.56 -5.84
N TYR A 64 27.24 -17.15 -6.93
CA TYR A 64 26.78 -16.01 -7.74
C TYR A 64 25.38 -16.24 -8.29
N MET A 65 25.11 -17.45 -8.82
CA MET A 65 23.79 -17.80 -9.34
C MET A 65 22.71 -17.83 -8.23
N CYS A 66 23.06 -18.29 -7.02
CA CYS A 66 22.16 -18.19 -5.86
C CYS A 66 21.79 -16.73 -5.56
N LEU A 67 22.78 -15.83 -5.49
CA LEU A 67 22.54 -14.40 -5.27
C LEU A 67 21.67 -13.78 -6.37
N HIS A 68 21.92 -14.16 -7.62
CA HIS A 68 21.13 -13.73 -8.77
C HIS A 68 19.66 -14.15 -8.61
N ASN A 69 19.40 -15.43 -8.34
CA ASN A 69 18.05 -15.97 -8.22
C ASN A 69 17.29 -15.35 -7.04
N ILE A 70 17.96 -15.16 -5.89
CA ILE A 70 17.38 -14.44 -4.75
C ILE A 70 17.01 -13.00 -5.13
N SER A 71 17.86 -12.30 -5.89
CA SER A 71 17.57 -10.93 -6.35
C SER A 71 16.34 -10.89 -7.27
N GLN A 72 16.20 -11.85 -8.19
CA GLN A 72 15.03 -11.94 -9.06
C GLN A 72 13.76 -12.24 -8.27
N LEU A 73 13.80 -13.21 -7.35
CA LEU A 73 12.67 -13.53 -6.47
C LEU A 73 12.23 -12.30 -5.66
N LYS A 74 13.17 -11.52 -5.11
CA LYS A 74 12.87 -10.26 -4.41
C LYS A 74 12.20 -9.23 -5.32
N LYS A 75 12.70 -9.03 -6.54
CA LYS A 75 12.10 -8.10 -7.50
C LYS A 75 10.67 -8.49 -7.84
N VAL A 76 10.43 -9.77 -8.11
CA VAL A 76 9.09 -10.28 -8.43
C VAL A 76 8.14 -10.09 -7.25
N ALA A 77 8.57 -10.41 -6.03
CA ALA A 77 7.75 -10.22 -4.83
C ALA A 77 7.39 -8.73 -4.61
N ALA A 78 8.35 -7.83 -4.75
CA ALA A 78 8.13 -6.39 -4.59
C ALA A 78 7.16 -5.83 -5.66
N LEU A 79 7.31 -6.25 -6.91
CA LEU A 79 6.41 -5.83 -8.00
C LEU A 79 5.00 -6.39 -7.83
N SER A 80 4.87 -7.63 -7.34
CA SER A 80 3.56 -8.24 -7.07
C SER A 80 2.79 -7.44 -6.01
N ASP A 81 3.41 -7.15 -4.87
CA ASP A 81 2.77 -6.40 -3.79
C ASP A 81 2.38 -4.99 -4.24
N HIS A 82 3.26 -4.31 -4.98
CA HIS A 82 2.97 -2.98 -5.50
C HIS A 82 1.81 -2.97 -6.52
N THR A 83 1.74 -3.98 -7.39
CA THR A 83 0.66 -4.11 -8.38
C THR A 83 -0.69 -4.33 -7.68
N THR A 84 -0.72 -5.18 -6.64
CA THR A 84 -1.90 -5.40 -5.82
C THR A 84 -2.32 -4.13 -5.08
N GLN A 85 -1.38 -3.40 -4.48
CA GLN A 85 -1.66 -2.13 -3.80
C GLN A 85 -2.24 -1.08 -4.76
N ILE A 86 -1.68 -0.92 -5.95
CA ILE A 86 -2.21 -0.01 -6.97
C ILE A 86 -3.63 -0.42 -7.39
N GLY A 87 -3.87 -1.72 -7.59
CA GLY A 87 -5.19 -2.26 -7.92
C GLY A 87 -6.23 -1.90 -6.86
N ASN A 88 -5.90 -2.15 -5.59
CA ASN A 88 -6.76 -1.84 -4.45
C ASN A 88 -7.01 -0.33 -4.33
N ALA A 89 -5.97 0.51 -4.45
CA ALA A 89 -6.11 1.96 -4.38
C ALA A 89 -7.02 2.50 -5.51
N ARG A 90 -6.90 1.97 -6.73
CA ARG A 90 -7.80 2.33 -7.84
C ARG A 90 -9.24 1.89 -7.58
N ALA A 91 -9.43 0.69 -7.02
CA ALA A 91 -10.75 0.19 -6.67
C ALA A 91 -11.43 1.10 -5.63
N VAL A 92 -10.72 1.45 -4.54
CA VAL A 92 -11.22 2.37 -3.51
C VAL A 92 -11.54 3.74 -4.09
N LYS A 93 -10.63 4.31 -4.90
CA LYS A 93 -10.88 5.60 -5.58
C LYS A 93 -12.16 5.56 -6.43
N SER A 94 -12.37 4.47 -7.18
CA SER A 94 -13.58 4.33 -8.02
C SER A 94 -14.86 4.23 -7.19
N GLN A 95 -14.80 3.58 -6.03
CA GLN A 95 -15.95 3.47 -5.11
C GLN A 95 -16.25 4.82 -4.46
N MET A 96 -15.22 5.55 -4.01
CA MET A 96 -15.39 6.89 -3.46
C MET A 96 -15.98 7.85 -4.49
N GLN A 97 -15.53 7.80 -5.75
CA GLN A 97 -16.10 8.64 -6.81
C GLN A 97 -17.60 8.37 -7.00
N ARG A 98 -18.01 7.09 -7.07
CA ARG A 98 -19.44 6.75 -7.21
C ARG A 98 -20.27 7.21 -6.01
N ALA A 99 -19.70 7.12 -4.80
CA ALA A 99 -20.35 7.63 -3.60
C ALA A 99 -20.51 9.15 -3.66
N ASP A 100 -19.47 9.87 -4.09
CA ASP A 100 -19.49 11.33 -4.27
C ASP A 100 -20.52 11.77 -5.33
N ASP A 101 -20.56 11.09 -6.47
CA ASP A 101 -21.56 11.33 -7.52
C ASP A 101 -22.99 11.13 -7.00
N THR A 102 -23.19 10.07 -6.19
CA THR A 102 -24.48 9.77 -5.56
C THR A 102 -24.88 10.84 -4.54
N ILE A 103 -23.95 11.28 -3.70
CA ILE A 103 -24.18 12.34 -2.71
C ILE A 103 -24.49 13.65 -3.41
N THR A 104 -23.73 14.01 -4.44
CA THR A 104 -23.94 15.22 -5.24
C THR A 104 -25.32 15.22 -5.89
N SER A 105 -25.74 14.07 -6.45
CA SER A 105 -27.09 13.91 -7.02
C SER A 105 -28.19 14.07 -5.96
N LYS A 106 -28.04 13.45 -4.78
CA LYS A 106 -29.00 13.62 -3.67
C LYS A 106 -29.06 15.06 -3.17
N LEU A 107 -27.92 15.72 -3.02
CA LEU A 107 -27.84 17.12 -2.61
C LEU A 107 -28.55 18.03 -3.63
N ALA A 108 -28.37 17.77 -4.93
CA ALA A 108 -29.06 18.50 -5.99
C ALA A 108 -30.58 18.31 -5.90
N GLY A 109 -31.04 17.09 -5.62
CA GLY A 109 -32.46 16.79 -5.38
C GLY A 109 -33.02 17.55 -4.19
N ILE A 110 -32.34 17.50 -3.03
CA ILE A 110 -32.74 18.24 -1.82
C ILE A 110 -32.78 19.74 -2.09
N LYS A 111 -31.82 20.28 -2.83
CA LYS A 111 -31.80 21.70 -3.19
C LYS A 111 -33.00 22.07 -4.06
N ALA A 112 -33.37 21.23 -5.03
CA ALA A 112 -34.53 21.48 -5.88
C ALA A 112 -35.84 21.47 -5.06
N GLU A 113 -36.01 20.46 -4.20
CA GLU A 113 -37.17 20.33 -3.30
C GLU A 113 -37.25 21.52 -2.33
N ALA A 114 -36.12 21.96 -1.76
CA ALA A 114 -36.09 23.13 -0.89
C ALA A 114 -36.49 24.43 -1.62
N LEU A 115 -36.09 24.60 -2.88
CA LEU A 115 -36.48 25.76 -3.70
C LEU A 115 -37.97 25.74 -4.05
N GLU A 116 -38.52 24.56 -4.33
CA GLU A 116 -39.95 24.37 -4.58
C GLU A 116 -40.78 24.73 -3.34
N LEU A 117 -40.43 24.17 -2.17
CA LEU A 117 -41.06 24.50 -0.89
C LEU A 117 -40.96 25.99 -0.54
N LEU A 118 -39.81 26.62 -0.85
CA LEU A 118 -39.65 28.07 -0.64
C LEU A 118 -40.61 28.86 -1.53
N GLY A 119 -40.75 28.46 -2.80
CA GLY A 119 -41.68 29.07 -3.75
C GLY A 119 -43.14 28.91 -3.33
N GLU A 120 -43.54 27.72 -2.88
CA GLU A 120 -44.88 27.47 -2.33
C GLU A 120 -45.16 28.33 -1.09
N LEU A 121 -44.15 28.50 -0.22
CA LEU A 121 -44.25 29.35 0.96
C LEU A 121 -44.41 30.83 0.58
N GLU A 122 -43.63 31.31 -0.38
CA GLU A 122 -43.74 32.67 -0.93
C GLU A 122 -45.12 32.91 -1.55
N GLU A 123 -45.60 31.98 -2.37
CA GLU A 123 -46.92 32.07 -3.00
C GLU A 123 -48.05 32.05 -1.96
N SER A 124 -47.96 31.19 -0.93
CA SER A 124 -48.88 31.19 0.22
C SER A 124 -48.84 32.51 0.98
N TYR A 125 -47.65 33.06 1.25
CA TYR A 125 -47.47 34.31 1.96
C TYR A 125 -48.06 35.52 1.20
N TYR A 126 -47.87 35.57 -0.12
CA TYR A 126 -48.36 36.65 -0.97
C TYR A 126 -49.80 36.48 -1.46
N SER A 127 -50.34 35.25 -1.49
CA SER A 127 -51.75 34.97 -1.86
C SER A 127 -52.71 34.98 -0.67
N SER A 128 -52.23 34.61 0.52
CA SER A 128 -52.97 34.78 1.76
C SER A 128 -53.26 36.26 1.97
N LYS A 129 -54.42 36.56 2.55
CA LYS A 129 -55.03 37.88 2.78
C LYS A 129 -54.18 38.84 3.65
N HIS A 130 -52.90 38.56 3.86
CA HIS A 130 -51.88 39.34 4.58
C HIS A 130 -51.27 40.46 3.72
N LYS A 131 -52.05 41.04 2.79
CA LYS A 131 -51.88 42.45 2.41
C LYS A 131 -52.37 43.33 3.57
N GLY A 132 -51.71 43.22 4.71
CA GLY A 132 -51.90 44.07 5.86
C GLY A 132 -50.51 44.37 6.36
N ARG A 133 -50.11 45.64 6.25
CA ARG A 133 -49.03 46.33 6.96
C ARG A 133 -48.56 45.52 8.18
N PRO A 134 -47.24 45.38 8.46
CA PRO A 134 -46.83 44.79 9.73
C PRO A 134 -47.60 45.53 10.80
N ALA A 135 -48.52 44.84 11.48
CA ALA A 135 -49.17 45.43 12.62
C ALA A 135 -47.99 45.82 13.51
N GLU A 136 -47.96 47.09 13.92
CA GLU A 136 -47.14 47.52 15.04
C GLU A 136 -47.62 46.71 16.25
N SER A 137 -47.27 45.43 16.29
CA SER A 137 -47.53 44.58 17.42
C SER A 137 -46.56 45.10 18.46
N GLY A 138 -47.10 45.63 19.55
CA GLY A 138 -46.34 46.12 20.71
C GLY A 138 -45.32 45.11 21.27
N VAL A 139 -45.27 43.89 20.72
CA VAL A 139 -44.14 42.96 20.81
C VAL A 139 -42.80 43.65 20.51
N SER A 140 -42.74 44.57 19.54
CA SER A 140 -41.51 45.36 19.23
C SER A 140 -41.08 46.24 20.41
N GLU A 141 -42.03 46.92 21.06
CA GLU A 141 -41.78 47.75 22.25
C GLU A 141 -41.41 46.89 23.46
N GLN A 142 -42.10 45.78 23.67
CA GLN A 142 -41.82 44.85 24.76
C GLN A 142 -40.45 44.17 24.60
N LEU A 143 -40.04 43.83 23.37
CA LEU A 143 -38.71 43.30 23.09
C LEU A 143 -37.63 44.37 23.30
N ARG A 144 -37.93 45.62 22.97
CA ARG A 144 -37.03 46.76 23.18
C ARG A 144 -36.85 47.05 24.68
N GLU A 145 -37.93 47.03 25.46
CA GLU A 145 -37.90 47.16 26.93
C GLU A 145 -37.11 46.02 27.58
N LEU A 146 -37.30 44.77 27.11
CA LEU A 146 -36.52 43.61 27.57
C LEU A 146 -35.03 43.73 27.23
N CYS A 147 -34.70 44.26 26.04
CA CYS A 147 -33.33 44.52 25.65
C CYS A 147 -32.67 45.64 26.48
N GLU A 148 -33.39 46.71 26.80
CA GLU A 148 -32.88 47.76 27.70
C GLU A 148 -32.66 47.22 29.12
N LEU A 149 -33.61 46.47 29.69
CA LEU A 149 -33.46 45.83 30.99
C LEU A 149 -32.28 44.84 31.05
N ALA A 150 -32.05 44.08 29.98
CA ALA A 150 -30.93 43.15 29.89
C ALA A 150 -29.57 43.87 29.82
N LEU A 151 -29.51 45.04 29.16
CA LEU A 151 -28.31 45.87 29.06
C LEU A 151 -28.00 46.60 30.38
N GLU A 152 -29.02 47.08 31.10
CA GLU A 152 -28.86 47.72 32.41
C GLU A 152 -28.46 46.71 33.50
N SER A 153 -29.04 45.50 33.48
CA SER A 153 -28.65 44.38 34.36
C SER A 153 -27.17 44.03 34.24
N HIS A 154 -26.60 44.11 33.03
CA HIS A 154 -25.18 43.85 32.79
C HIS A 154 -24.24 45.00 33.18
N ALA A 155 -24.73 46.23 33.25
CA ALA A 155 -23.96 47.39 33.72
C ALA A 155 -23.87 47.46 35.26
N GLY A 156 -24.86 46.92 35.98
CA GLY A 156 -24.89 46.89 37.45
C GLY A 156 -24.04 45.79 38.12
N HIS A 157 -23.56 44.80 37.37
CA HIS A 157 -22.77 43.66 37.90
C HIS A 157 -21.25 43.80 37.72
N ARG A 158 -20.76 44.97 37.28
CA ARG A 158 -19.32 45.31 37.34
C ARG A 158 -19.08 46.35 38.43
N LYS A 159 -19.17 45.94 39.70
CA LYS A 159 -18.43 46.53 40.82
C LYS A 159 -18.04 45.42 41.79
#